data_AF-A0A963SBU6-F1
#
_entry.id   AF-A0A963SBU6-F1
#
_cell.length_a   1.000
_cell.length_b   1.000
_cell.length_c   1.000
_cell.angle_alpha   90.00
_cell.angle_beta   90.00
_cell.angle_gamma   90.00
#
_symmetry.space_group_name_H-M   'P 1'
#
loop_
_entity.id
_entity.type
_entity.pdbx_description
1 polymer ?
#
loop_
_entity_poly.entity_id
_entity_poly.type
_entity_poly.pdbx_seq_one_letter_code
_entity_poly.pdbx_strand_id
1 'polypeptide(L)' 'MSDVFTEANTGTTAVREGYGFDLGALADWMTENVADFAGTLTVEQFKGGQSNPTYRLVTPSRSYVLRRKPPG' A
#
# COMPACT_ATOMS: atom_id res chain seq x y z
N MET A 1 -10.60 -27.18 -0.86
CA MET A 1 -9.41 -26.64 -1.54
C MET A 1 -9.44 -25.10 -1.70
N SER A 2 -10.49 -24.44 -1.21
CA SER A 2 -10.74 -22.99 -1.25
C SER A 2 -10.07 -22.19 -0.13
N ASP A 3 -9.85 -22.79 1.03
CA ASP A 3 -9.32 -22.09 2.21
C ASP A 3 -7.84 -21.71 2.09
N VAL A 4 -7.02 -22.58 1.49
CA VAL A 4 -5.56 -22.37 1.39
C VAL A 4 -5.20 -21.15 0.52
N PHE A 5 -5.96 -20.89 -0.55
CA PHE A 5 -5.74 -19.71 -1.41
C PHE A 5 -6.16 -18.40 -0.74
N THR A 6 -7.16 -18.46 0.15
CA THR A 6 -7.65 -17.28 0.89
C THR A 6 -6.63 -16.87 1.94
N GLU A 7 -6.05 -17.82 2.68
CA GLU A 7 -5.01 -17.54 3.68
C GLU A 7 -3.74 -16.96 3.04
N ALA A 8 -3.31 -17.49 1.89
CA ALA A 8 -2.10 -17.03 1.20
C ALA A 8 -2.17 -15.56 0.75
N ASN A 9 -3.38 -15.04 0.50
CA ASN A 9 -3.60 -13.68 0.00
C ASN A 9 -4.04 -12.68 1.08
N THR A 10 -4.19 -13.13 2.34
CA THR A 10 -4.68 -12.31 3.44
C THR A 10 -3.54 -11.66 4.23
N GLY A 11 -3.72 -10.37 4.57
CA GLY A 11 -2.78 -9.57 5.34
C GLY A 11 -1.78 -8.77 4.49
N THR A 12 -0.83 -8.14 5.17
CA THR A 12 0.24 -7.31 4.58
C THR A 12 1.62 -7.95 4.76
N THR A 13 2.58 -7.47 3.99
CA THR A 13 4.01 -7.79 4.02
C THR A 13 4.81 -6.52 3.78
N ALA A 14 6.12 -6.54 4.05
CA ALA A 14 7.02 -5.53 3.51
C ALA A 14 6.85 -5.42 1.98
N VAL A 15 7.06 -4.22 1.44
CA VAL A 15 6.99 -3.98 -0.01
C VAL A 15 7.98 -4.90 -0.72
N ARG A 16 7.47 -5.71 -1.65
CA ARG A 16 8.28 -6.64 -2.45
C ARG A 16 9.27 -5.90 -3.33
N GLU A 17 10.42 -6.52 -3.59
CA GLU A 17 11.42 -5.97 -4.50
C GLU A 17 10.81 -5.68 -5.89
N GLY A 18 11.22 -4.56 -6.52
CA GLY A 18 10.68 -4.10 -7.80
C GLY A 18 9.31 -3.40 -7.72
N TYR A 19 8.63 -3.44 -6.56
CA TYR A 19 7.35 -2.75 -6.33
C TYR A 19 7.48 -1.47 -5.50
N GLY A 20 8.70 -1.08 -5.15
CA GLY A 20 9.00 0.17 -4.46
C GLY A 20 8.55 1.42 -5.23
N PHE A 21 8.40 2.52 -4.50
CA PHE A 21 8.09 3.84 -5.04
C PHE A 21 8.55 4.90 -4.04
N ASP A 22 8.67 6.14 -4.51
CA ASP A 22 9.11 7.26 -3.68
C ASP A 22 8.01 7.63 -2.67
N LEU A 23 8.28 7.36 -1.39
CA LEU A 23 7.36 7.66 -0.30
C LEU A 23 7.32 9.15 0.04
N GLY A 24 8.41 9.89 -0.21
CA GLY A 24 8.46 11.34 0.00
C GLY A 24 7.55 12.04 -1.00
N ALA A 25 7.73 11.75 -2.29
CA ALA A 25 6.88 12.30 -3.35
C ALA A 25 5.40 11.94 -3.16
N LEU A 26 5.09 10.72 -2.67
CA LEU A 26 3.72 10.36 -2.33
C LEU A 26 3.19 11.16 -1.13
N ALA A 27 3.98 11.32 -0.07
CA ALA A 27 3.58 12.07 1.12
C ALA A 27 3.32 13.55 0.80
N ASP A 28 4.15 14.16 -0.04
CA ASP A 28 3.96 15.53 -0.53
C ASP A 28 2.64 15.63 -1.30
N TRP A 29 2.41 14.73 -2.27
CA TRP A 29 1.15 14.69 -3.00
C TRP A 29 -0.06 14.47 -2.09
N MET A 30 0.03 13.57 -1.11
CA MET A 30 -1.07 13.32 -0.17
C MET A 30 -1.36 14.55 0.71
N THR A 31 -0.34 15.30 1.10
CA THR A 31 -0.50 16.55 1.87
C THR A 31 -1.32 17.58 1.09
N GLU A 32 -1.11 17.66 -0.22
CA GLU A 32 -1.83 18.60 -1.09
C GLU A 32 -3.24 18.10 -1.48
N ASN A 33 -3.45 16.79 -1.56
CA ASN A 33 -4.62 16.21 -2.23
C ASN A 33 -5.57 15.42 -1.31
N VAL A 34 -5.13 15.02 -0.12
CA VAL A 34 -5.91 14.20 0.80
C VAL A 34 -6.19 14.99 2.07
N ALA A 35 -7.45 15.37 2.24
CA ALA A 35 -7.90 16.07 3.45
C ALA A 35 -7.54 15.28 4.72
N ASP A 36 -7.10 16.00 5.74
CA ASP A 36 -6.66 15.46 7.04
C ASP A 36 -5.47 14.48 6.97
N PHE A 37 -4.74 14.42 5.85
CA PHE A 37 -3.46 13.70 5.82
C PHE A 37 -2.40 14.45 6.63
N ALA A 38 -1.78 13.76 7.57
CA ALA A 38 -0.72 14.32 8.41
C ALA A 38 0.19 13.24 9.00
N GLY A 39 1.46 13.61 9.21
CA GLY A 39 2.43 12.78 9.91
C GLY A 39 3.19 11.80 9.00
N THR A 40 4.05 11.01 9.63
CA THR A 40 4.93 10.07 8.92
C THR A 40 4.15 8.96 8.25
N LEU A 41 4.47 8.72 6.98
CA LEU A 41 3.90 7.65 6.17
C LEU A 41 4.76 6.38 6.28
N THR A 42 4.14 5.26 6.67
CA THR A 42 4.71 3.92 6.49
C THR A 42 3.87 3.13 5.49
N VAL A 43 4.51 2.17 4.82
CA VAL A 43 3.89 1.38 3.75
C VAL A 43 4.07 -0.11 3.99
N GLU A 44 3.01 -0.85 3.75
CA GLU A 44 3.02 -2.30 3.66
C GLU A 44 2.30 -2.72 2.37
N GLN A 45 2.70 -3.83 1.76
CA GLN A 45 2.04 -4.37 0.57
C GLN A 45 1.07 -5.49 0.97
N PHE A 46 -0.12 -5.51 0.39
CA PHE A 46 -1.05 -6.62 0.58
C PHE A 46 -0.51 -7.90 -0.09
N LYS A 47 -0.76 -9.06 0.52
CA LYS A 47 -0.30 -10.34 -0.05
C LYS A 47 -0.98 -10.65 -1.39
N GLY A 48 -2.26 -10.29 -1.54
CA GLY A 48 -3.00 -10.37 -2.82
C GLY A 48 -2.75 -9.21 -3.79
N GLY A 49 -3.47 -9.20 -4.92
CA GLY A 49 -3.51 -8.05 -5.84
C GLY A 49 -2.36 -7.96 -6.85
N GLN A 50 -1.86 -9.09 -7.38
CA GLN A 50 -0.73 -9.07 -8.32
C GLN A 50 -0.99 -8.27 -9.61
N SER A 51 -2.22 -8.29 -10.15
CA SER A 51 -2.59 -7.49 -11.33
C SER A 51 -2.77 -5.99 -11.04
N ASN A 52 -2.87 -5.58 -9.77
CA ASN A 52 -2.97 -4.18 -9.34
C ASN A 52 -2.33 -4.07 -7.95
N PRO A 53 -1.01 -3.86 -7.87
CA PRO A 53 -0.30 -3.82 -6.60
C PRO A 53 -1.00 -2.87 -5.63
N THR A 54 -1.40 -3.44 -4.49
CA THR A 54 -2.18 -2.74 -3.46
C THR A 54 -1.35 -2.63 -2.20
N TYR A 55 -1.38 -1.46 -1.58
CA TYR A 55 -0.57 -1.11 -0.41
C TYR A 55 -1.45 -0.54 0.69
N ARG A 56 -1.12 -0.88 1.93
CA ARG A 56 -1.63 -0.20 3.11
C ARG A 56 -0.66 0.93 3.44
N LEU A 57 -1.20 2.13 3.51
CA LEU A 57 -0.50 3.32 3.95
C LEU A 57 -0.92 3.59 5.40
N VAL A 58 0.02 3.76 6.31
CA VAL A 58 -0.27 4.00 7.72
C VAL A 58 0.35 5.32 8.14
N THR A 59 -0.45 6.12 8.83
CA THR A 59 -0.05 7.35 9.52
C THR A 59 -0.44 7.23 11.00
N PRO A 60 0.02 8.13 11.88
CA PRO A 60 -0.36 8.07 13.30
C PRO A 60 -1.87 8.13 13.55
N SER A 61 -2.62 8.83 12.70
CA SER A 61 -4.06 9.07 12.89
C SER A 61 -4.95 8.20 12.01
N ARG A 62 -4.46 7.75 10.83
CA ARG A 62 -5.29 7.11 9.80
C ARG A 62 -4.53 6.02 9.03
N SER A 63 -5.28 5.11 8.44
CA SER A 63 -4.78 4.16 7.44
C SER A 63 -5.49 4.37 6.10
N TYR A 64 -4.78 4.22 5.00
CA TYR A 64 -5.29 4.36 3.64
C TYR A 64 -4.93 3.12 2.80
N VAL A 65 -5.60 2.97 1.66
CA VAL A 65 -5.29 1.93 0.67
C VAL A 65 -4.88 2.62 -0.63
N LEU A 66 -3.67 2.32 -1.09
CA LEU A 66 -3.16 2.76 -2.38
C LEU A 66 -3.23 1.60 -3.38
N ARG A 67 -3.84 1.83 -4.53
CA ARG A 67 -3.85 0.90 -5.66
C ARG A 67 -3.07 1.50 -6.82
N ARG A 68 -2.10 0.75 -7.34
CA ARG A 68 -1.28 1.17 -8.49
C ARG A 68 -1.52 0.23 -9.66
N LYS A 69 -1.33 0.76 -10.88
CA LYS A 69 -1.15 -0.08 -12.07
C LYS A 69 0.13 -0.90 -11.88
N PRO A 70 0.17 -2.19 -12.29
CA PRO A 70 1.39 -2.98 -12.21
C PRO A 70 2.52 -2.31 -12.99
N PRO A 71 3.77 -2.43 -12.52
CA PRO A 71 4.93 -2.01 -13.31
C PRO A 71 4.92 -2.81 -14.61
N GLY A 72 4.87 -2.10 -15.74
CA GLY A 72 4.88 -2.62 -17.09
C GLY A 72 5.57 -1.60 -17.98
#